data_AF-A0A3P8JL34-F1
#
_entry.id   AF-A0A3P8JL34-F1
#
_cell.length_a   1.000
_cell.length_b   1.000
_cell.length_c   1.000
_cell.angle_alpha   90.00
_cell.angle_beta   90.00
_cell.angle_gamma   90.00
#
_symmetry.space_group_name_H-M   'P 1'
#
loop_
_entity.id
_entity.type
_entity.pdbx_description
1 polymer ?
#
loop_
_entity_poly.entity_id
_entity_poly.type
_entity_poly.pdbx_seq_one_letter_code
_entity_poly.pdbx_strand_id
1 'polypeptide(L)'
;MFGLDAFHLARIQFAFTVSFHIIFPAITIGLASYLAVLEGLWLKTKNPVWRSLYHFWSKIFAVNFGMGVVSGLVMAYQFGTNWSGFSEFAGSITGPLLTYEVLTAFFLEAGFLGVMLFGWNRVSPGMHFFATCMVATGTIISTFWILASNSWMQTPQGFEVVNGQWCPSTGLR
;
A
#
# COMPACT_ATOMS: atom_id res chain seq x y z
N MET A 1 8.95 -25.23 -29.35
CA MET A 1 9.03 -24.48 -28.08
C MET A 1 7.83 -23.55 -28.03
N PHE A 2 7.10 -23.50 -26.92
CA PHE A 2 5.88 -22.69 -26.77
C PHE A 2 6.12 -21.29 -27.36
N GLY A 3 5.32 -20.85 -28.33
CA GLY A 3 5.48 -19.58 -29.06
C GLY A 3 5.22 -18.33 -28.22
N LEU A 4 5.74 -18.30 -26.99
CA LEU A 4 5.68 -17.19 -26.06
C LEU A 4 6.83 -16.23 -26.40
N ASP A 5 6.46 -15.05 -26.86
CA ASP A 5 7.41 -13.94 -27.00
C ASP A 5 7.65 -13.22 -25.66
N ALA A 6 8.54 -12.24 -25.66
CA ALA A 6 8.86 -11.44 -24.48
C ALA A 6 7.64 -10.73 -23.88
N PHE A 7 6.67 -10.33 -24.71
CA PHE A 7 5.46 -9.66 -24.24
C PHE A 7 4.56 -10.59 -23.44
N HIS A 8 4.37 -11.84 -23.90
CA HIS A 8 3.61 -12.84 -23.17
C HIS A 8 4.28 -13.20 -21.84
N LEU A 9 5.61 -13.32 -21.82
CA LEU A 9 6.37 -13.60 -20.59
C LEU A 9 6.28 -12.45 -19.59
N ALA A 10 6.37 -11.19 -20.05
CA ALA A 10 6.20 -10.01 -19.19
C ALA A 10 4.82 -9.96 -18.54
N ARG A 11 3.75 -10.32 -19.27
CA ARG A 11 2.39 -10.41 -18.73
C ARG A 11 2.25 -11.51 -17.67
N ILE A 12 2.78 -12.70 -17.93
CA ILE A 12 2.73 -13.82 -16.97
C ILE A 12 3.50 -13.45 -15.69
N GLN A 13 4.68 -12.88 -15.84
CA GLN A 13 5.51 -12.46 -14.71
C GLN A 13 4.79 -11.39 -13.87
N PHE A 14 4.24 -10.35 -14.50
CA PHE A 14 3.52 -9.30 -13.80
C PHE A 14 2.25 -9.84 -13.12
N ALA A 15 1.49 -10.71 -13.81
CA ALA A 15 0.30 -11.35 -13.24
C ALA A 15 0.62 -12.18 -12.00
N PHE A 16 1.72 -12.95 -12.01
CA PHE A 16 2.18 -13.68 -10.83
C PHE A 16 2.55 -12.73 -9.69
N THR A 17 3.36 -11.70 -9.97
CA THR A 17 3.84 -10.76 -8.96
C THR A 17 2.68 -10.00 -8.31
N VAL A 18 1.75 -9.44 -9.09
CA VAL A 18 0.62 -8.68 -8.54
C VAL A 18 -0.36 -9.59 -7.76
N SER A 19 -0.62 -10.80 -8.25
CA SER A 19 -1.51 -11.76 -7.58
C SER A 19 -0.95 -12.22 -6.24
N PHE A 20 0.38 -12.40 -6.15
CA PHE A 20 1.04 -12.71 -4.90
C PHE A 20 1.09 -11.49 -3.97
N HIS A 21 1.43 -10.33 -4.51
CA HIS A 21 1.55 -9.10 -3.74
C HIS A 21 0.22 -8.74 -3.06
N ILE A 22 -0.90 -8.71 -3.79
CA ILE A 22 -2.18 -8.16 -3.29
C ILE A 22 -2.71 -8.85 -2.01
N ILE A 23 -2.31 -10.12 -1.78
CA ILE A 23 -2.70 -10.88 -0.59
C ILE A 23 -2.20 -10.17 0.68
N PHE A 24 -0.98 -9.62 0.66
CA PHE A 24 -0.39 -9.03 1.86
C PHE A 24 -1.00 -7.67 2.22
N PRO A 25 -1.07 -6.67 1.32
CA PRO A 25 -1.77 -5.40 1.59
C PRO A 25 -3.23 -5.60 1.99
N ALA A 26 -3.97 -6.47 1.31
CA ALA A 26 -5.38 -6.71 1.63
C ALA A 26 -5.55 -7.18 3.08
N ILE A 27 -4.68 -8.07 3.56
CA ILE A 27 -4.70 -8.53 4.94
C ILE A 27 -4.22 -7.45 5.91
N THR A 28 -3.17 -6.70 5.59
CA THR A 28 -2.62 -5.67 6.50
C THR A 28 -3.58 -4.50 6.68
N ILE A 29 -4.32 -4.08 5.65
CA ILE A 29 -5.35 -3.02 5.76
C ILE A 29 -6.42 -3.43 6.78
N GLY A 30 -6.93 -4.66 6.65
CA GLY A 30 -7.94 -5.20 7.58
C GLY A 30 -7.39 -5.36 9.00
N LEU A 31 -6.19 -5.94 9.13
CA LEU A 31 -5.57 -6.16 10.44
C LEU A 31 -5.19 -4.85 11.14
N ALA A 32 -4.72 -3.82 10.43
CA ALA A 32 -4.38 -2.53 11.03
C ALA A 32 -5.63 -1.90 11.69
N SER A 33 -6.75 -1.88 10.96
CA SER A 33 -8.03 -1.41 11.47
C SER A 33 -8.52 -2.24 12.65
N TYR A 34 -8.40 -3.56 12.57
CA TYR A 34 -8.79 -4.47 13.64
C TYR A 34 -7.94 -4.29 14.91
N LEU A 35 -6.62 -4.12 14.77
CA LEU A 35 -5.71 -3.87 15.87
C LEU A 35 -6.03 -2.54 16.58
N ALA A 36 -6.37 -1.49 15.83
CA ALA A 36 -6.84 -0.23 16.40
C ALA A 36 -8.12 -0.45 17.24
N VAL A 37 -9.09 -1.22 16.75
CA VAL A 37 -10.31 -1.54 17.53
C VAL A 37 -9.99 -2.32 18.80
N LEU A 38 -9.16 -3.36 18.72
CA LEU A 38 -8.77 -4.17 19.87
C LEU A 38 -8.07 -3.33 20.95
N GLU A 39 -7.16 -2.46 20.54
CA GLU A 39 -6.46 -1.58 21.47
C GLU A 39 -7.40 -0.54 22.09
N GLY A 40 -8.30 0.05 21.31
CA GLY A 40 -9.32 0.97 21.82
C GLY A 40 -10.27 0.29 22.83
N LEU A 41 -10.68 -0.95 22.56
CA LEU A 41 -11.48 -1.75 23.49
C LEU A 41 -10.71 -2.08 24.77
N TRP A 42 -9.41 -2.41 24.66
CA TRP A 42 -8.56 -2.60 25.83
C TRP A 42 -8.43 -1.31 26.64
N LEU A 43 -8.21 -0.17 26.01
CA LEU A 43 -8.10 1.11 26.70
C LEU A 43 -9.37 1.48 27.45
N LYS A 44 -10.55 1.22 26.86
CA LYS A 44 -11.86 1.51 27.44
C LYS A 44 -12.25 0.53 28.56
N THR A 45 -12.05 -0.76 28.35
CA THR A 45 -12.57 -1.82 29.25
C THR A 45 -11.55 -2.35 30.23
N LYS A 46 -10.25 -2.16 29.95
CA LYS A 46 -9.11 -2.78 30.66
C LYS A 46 -9.16 -4.31 30.70
N ASN A 47 -10.00 -4.95 29.88
CA ASN A 47 -10.10 -6.40 29.83
C ASN A 47 -8.83 -6.99 29.17
N PRO A 48 -8.10 -7.91 29.85
CA PRO A 48 -6.85 -8.46 29.34
C PRO A 48 -7.01 -9.30 28.06
N VAL A 49 -8.22 -9.80 27.76
CA VAL A 49 -8.50 -10.58 26.54
C VAL A 49 -8.21 -9.76 25.29
N TRP A 50 -8.62 -8.48 25.25
CA TRP A 50 -8.37 -7.60 24.11
C TRP A 50 -6.87 -7.36 23.89
N ARG A 51 -6.11 -7.23 24.97
CA ARG A 51 -4.64 -7.10 24.91
C ARG A 51 -3.97 -8.37 24.38
N SER A 52 -4.42 -9.54 24.82
CA SER A 52 -3.90 -10.82 24.31
C SER A 52 -4.19 -11.00 22.82
N LEU A 53 -5.40 -10.64 22.38
CA LEU A 53 -5.76 -10.63 20.97
C LEU A 53 -4.89 -9.66 20.17
N TYR A 54 -4.70 -8.42 20.67
CA TYR A 54 -3.85 -7.43 20.02
C TYR A 54 -2.44 -7.99 19.77
N HIS A 55 -1.79 -8.54 20.80
CA HIS A 55 -0.42 -9.08 20.68
C HIS A 55 -0.32 -10.32 19.78
N PHE A 56 -1.38 -11.12 19.69
CA PHE A 56 -1.42 -12.26 18.77
C PHE A 56 -1.47 -11.75 17.32
N TRP A 57 -2.42 -10.88 17.02
CA TRP A 57 -2.63 -10.37 15.66
C TRP A 57 -1.52 -9.41 15.21
N SER A 58 -0.88 -8.68 16.12
CA SER A 58 0.21 -7.76 15.77
C SER A 58 1.44 -8.49 15.20
N LYS A 59 1.71 -9.73 15.62
CA LYS A 59 2.79 -10.56 15.05
C LYS A 59 2.48 -10.97 13.61
N ILE A 60 1.24 -11.40 13.35
CA ILE A 60 0.80 -11.78 12.00
C ILE A 60 0.81 -10.55 11.09
N PHE A 61 0.33 -9.41 11.61
CA PHE A 61 0.39 -8.13 10.92
C PHE A 61 1.83 -7.75 10.53
N ALA A 62 2.79 -7.86 11.45
CA ALA A 62 4.18 -7.52 11.18
C ALA A 62 4.80 -8.37 10.06
N VAL A 63 4.54 -9.68 10.05
CA VAL A 63 5.04 -10.58 8.99
C VAL A 63 4.41 -10.25 7.64
N ASN A 64 3.08 -10.08 7.59
CA ASN A 64 2.38 -9.72 6.35
C ASN A 64 2.83 -8.35 5.84
N PHE A 65 3.03 -7.38 6.73
CA PHE A 65 3.53 -6.06 6.37
C PHE A 65 4.91 -6.16 5.72
N GLY A 66 5.85 -6.86 6.35
CA GLY A 66 7.19 -7.08 5.78
C GLY A 66 7.15 -7.74 4.40
N MET A 67 6.32 -8.78 4.23
CA MET A 67 6.15 -9.44 2.93
C MET A 67 5.49 -8.52 1.89
N GLY A 68 4.55 -7.67 2.30
CA GLY A 68 3.95 -6.64 1.46
C GLY A 68 4.98 -5.66 0.93
N VAL A 69 5.86 -5.14 1.79
CA VAL A 69 6.94 -4.21 1.38
C VAL A 69 7.88 -4.86 0.37
N VAL A 70 8.36 -6.09 0.64
CA VAL A 70 9.29 -6.79 -0.25
C VAL A 70 8.66 -7.07 -1.61
N SER A 71 7.42 -7.59 -1.64
CA SER A 71 6.73 -7.89 -2.89
C SER A 71 6.33 -6.63 -3.67
N GLY A 72 5.98 -5.54 -2.96
CA GLY A 72 5.66 -4.25 -3.58
C GLY A 72 6.86 -3.60 -4.26
N LEU A 73 8.04 -3.70 -3.64
CA LEU A 73 9.28 -3.23 -4.23
C LEU A 73 9.58 -3.95 -5.56
N VAL A 74 9.41 -5.27 -5.61
CA VAL A 74 9.60 -6.06 -6.84
C VAL A 74 8.62 -5.60 -7.93
N MET A 75 7.35 -5.39 -7.59
CA MET A 75 6.33 -4.91 -8.52
C MET A 75 6.65 -3.51 -9.05
N ALA A 76 7.11 -2.59 -8.20
CA ALA A 76 7.49 -1.23 -8.61
C ALA A 76 8.60 -1.24 -9.67
N TYR A 77 9.63 -2.08 -9.49
CA TYR A 77 10.70 -2.22 -10.48
C TYR A 77 10.24 -2.85 -11.80
N GLN A 78 9.23 -3.72 -11.79
CA GLN A 78 8.69 -4.30 -13.02
C GLN A 78 8.08 -3.26 -13.96
N PHE A 79 7.55 -2.14 -13.45
CA PHE A 79 7.09 -1.04 -14.30
C PHE A 79 8.23 -0.44 -15.12
N GLY A 80 9.44 -0.37 -14.55
CA GLY A 80 10.63 0.13 -15.25
C GLY A 80 11.27 -0.89 -16.19
N THR A 81 11.45 -2.14 -15.75
CA THR A 81 12.22 -3.13 -16.51
C THR A 81 11.41 -3.77 -17.64
N ASN A 82 10.13 -4.08 -17.39
CA ASN A 82 9.30 -4.85 -18.31
C ASN A 82 8.26 -4.00 -19.03
N TRP A 83 7.95 -2.82 -18.50
CA TRP A 83 6.90 -1.93 -19.00
C TRP A 83 7.42 -0.50 -19.22
N SER A 84 8.66 -0.35 -19.69
CA SER A 84 9.31 0.95 -19.94
C SER A 84 8.48 1.87 -20.84
N GLY A 85 7.91 1.33 -21.92
CA GLY A 85 7.02 2.09 -22.82
C GLY A 85 5.77 2.61 -22.11
N PHE A 86 5.17 1.84 -21.21
CA PHE A 86 4.04 2.32 -20.38
C PHE A 86 4.50 3.43 -19.42
N SER A 87 5.67 3.25 -18.80
CA SER A 87 6.24 4.25 -17.89
C SER A 87 6.55 5.58 -18.59
N GLU A 88 7.03 5.55 -19.83
CA GLU A 88 7.24 6.76 -20.65
C GLU A 88 5.92 7.43 -21.07
N PHE A 89 4.88 6.63 -21.32
CA PHE A 89 3.60 7.13 -21.86
C PHE A 89 2.64 7.65 -20.78
N ALA A 90 2.53 6.94 -19.66
CA ALA A 90 1.55 7.19 -18.58
C ALA A 90 2.20 7.74 -17.29
N GLY A 91 3.53 7.77 -17.21
CA GLY A 91 4.26 8.16 -15.99
C GLY A 91 3.94 9.57 -15.48
N SER A 92 3.57 10.50 -16.36
CA SER A 92 3.13 11.86 -15.99
C SER A 92 1.82 11.90 -15.19
N ILE A 93 1.03 10.83 -15.20
CA ILE A 93 -0.22 10.72 -14.44
C ILE A 93 -0.09 9.68 -13.32
N THR A 94 0.42 8.49 -13.62
CA THR A 94 0.56 7.41 -12.62
C THR A 94 1.72 7.66 -11.66
N GLY A 95 2.80 8.32 -12.11
CA GLY A 95 3.97 8.62 -11.30
C GLY A 95 3.66 9.51 -10.09
N PRO A 96 2.96 10.65 -10.26
CA PRO A 96 2.50 11.44 -9.12
C PRO A 96 1.61 10.66 -8.14
N LEU A 97 0.67 9.84 -8.63
CA LEU A 97 -0.21 9.03 -7.76
C LEU A 97 0.58 8.03 -6.91
N LEU A 98 1.52 7.30 -7.51
CA LEU A 98 2.42 6.39 -6.79
C LEU A 98 3.38 7.14 -5.87
N THR A 99 3.81 8.34 -6.24
CA THR A 99 4.65 9.18 -5.37
C THR A 99 3.87 9.64 -4.14
N TYR A 100 2.60 10.03 -4.31
CA TYR A 100 1.73 10.39 -3.18
C TYR A 100 1.50 9.21 -2.24
N GLU A 101 1.30 8.00 -2.76
CA GLU A 101 1.23 6.78 -1.95
C GLU A 101 2.47 6.66 -1.05
N VAL A 102 3.68 6.75 -1.63
CA VAL A 102 4.92 6.63 -0.86
C VAL A 102 5.06 7.77 0.17
N LEU A 103 4.88 9.02 -0.27
CA LEU A 103 5.12 10.19 0.59
C LEU A 103 4.09 10.35 1.71
N THR A 104 2.82 9.99 1.46
CA THR A 104 1.73 10.27 2.41
C THR A 104 1.34 9.05 3.24
N ALA A 105 1.37 7.85 2.65
CA ALA A 105 0.90 6.65 3.33
C ALA A 105 2.06 5.79 3.84
N PHE A 106 3.04 5.47 2.98
CA PHE A 106 4.16 4.62 3.38
C PHE A 106 5.04 5.28 4.45
N PHE A 107 5.34 6.58 4.32
CA PHE A 107 6.08 7.31 5.36
C PHE A 107 5.31 7.38 6.69
N LEU A 108 3.99 7.54 6.63
CA LEU A 108 3.15 7.57 7.83
C LEU A 108 3.14 6.21 8.52
N GLU A 109 2.93 5.14 7.76
CA GLU A 109 3.02 3.76 8.24
C GLU A 109 4.41 3.48 8.84
N ALA A 110 5.48 3.71 8.09
CA ALA A 110 6.85 3.45 8.53
C ALA A 110 7.24 4.25 9.79
N GLY A 111 6.78 5.50 9.89
CA GLY A 111 7.03 6.37 11.04
C GLY A 111 6.40 5.87 12.34
N PHE A 112 5.17 5.34 12.28
CA PHE A 112 4.43 4.90 13.47
C PHE A 112 4.48 3.38 13.71
N LEU A 113 4.83 2.57 12.71
CA LEU A 113 4.89 1.11 12.81
C LEU A 113 5.88 0.64 13.88
N GLY A 114 7.05 1.28 13.98
CA GLY A 114 8.03 0.94 15.03
C GLY A 114 7.47 1.13 16.44
N VAL A 115 6.68 2.17 16.65
CA VAL A 115 6.00 2.44 17.92
C VAL A 115 4.88 1.42 18.16
N MET A 116 4.08 1.11 17.15
CA MET A 116 3.00 0.10 17.23
C MET A 116 3.51 -1.31 17.55
N LEU A 117 4.67 -1.70 17.02
CA LEU A 117 5.22 -3.05 17.20
C LEU A 117 6.04 -3.20 18.48
N PHE A 118 6.81 -2.18 18.86
CA PHE A 118 7.81 -2.27 19.93
C PHE A 118 7.57 -1.29 21.09
N GLY A 119 6.58 -0.41 20.98
CA GLY A 119 6.33 0.69 21.92
C GLY A 119 5.53 0.32 23.16
N TRP A 120 4.96 -0.89 23.25
CA TRP A 120 3.97 -1.25 24.28
C TRP A 120 4.37 -0.92 25.73
N ASN A 121 5.65 -1.11 26.09
CA ASN A 121 6.19 -0.78 27.41
C ASN A 121 7.20 0.40 27.37
N ARG A 122 7.31 1.09 26.24
CA ARG A 122 8.28 2.18 26.01
C ARG A 122 7.62 3.55 25.82
N VAL A 123 6.34 3.59 25.45
CA VAL A 123 5.56 4.82 25.32
C VAL A 123 4.29 4.74 26.18
N SER A 124 3.61 5.87 26.36
CA SER A 124 2.34 5.89 27.08
C SER A 124 1.27 5.09 26.31
N PRO A 125 0.28 4.47 26.99
CA PRO A 125 -0.79 3.74 26.32
C PRO A 125 -1.57 4.58 25.29
N GLY A 126 -1.73 5.88 25.55
CA GLY A 126 -2.36 6.80 24.61
C GLY A 126 -1.51 7.06 23.36
N MET A 127 -0.18 7.19 23.51
CA MET A 127 0.74 7.35 22.38
C MET A 127 0.83 6.08 21.54
N HIS A 128 0.83 4.92 22.20
CA HIS A 128 0.80 3.64 21.49
C HIS A 128 -0.48 3.51 20.65
N PHE A 129 -1.65 3.80 21.23
CA PHE A 129 -2.91 3.77 20.50
C PHE A 129 -2.97 4.78 19.37
N PHE A 130 -2.45 5.99 19.59
CA PHE A 130 -2.31 6.97 18.52
C PHE A 130 -1.47 6.42 17.36
N ALA A 131 -0.31 5.82 17.64
CA ALA A 131 0.51 5.18 16.61
C ALA A 131 -0.25 4.08 15.86
N THR A 132 -0.99 3.22 16.56
CA THR A 132 -1.84 2.19 15.94
C THR A 132 -2.90 2.78 15.03
N CYS A 133 -3.55 3.88 15.43
CA CYS A 133 -4.51 4.60 14.59
C CYS A 133 -3.85 5.26 13.36
N MET A 134 -2.65 5.83 13.51
CA MET A 134 -1.91 6.42 12.40
C MET A 134 -1.53 5.36 11.36
N VAL A 135 -1.09 4.16 11.80
CA VAL A 135 -0.83 3.03 10.90
C VAL A 135 -2.10 2.59 10.18
N ALA A 136 -3.24 2.44 10.89
CA ALA A 136 -4.51 2.07 10.26
C ALA A 136 -5.03 3.12 9.27
N THR A 137 -4.82 4.40 9.56
CA THR A 137 -5.20 5.49 8.64
C THR A 137 -4.28 5.52 7.42
N GLY A 138 -2.98 5.33 7.62
CA GLY A 138 -1.98 5.21 6.56
C GLY A 138 -2.36 4.14 5.55
N THR A 139 -2.72 2.93 6.02
CA THR A 139 -3.08 1.82 5.11
C THR A 139 -4.32 2.12 4.26
N ILE A 140 -5.29 2.86 4.82
CA ILE A 140 -6.48 3.30 4.06
C ILE A 140 -6.09 4.35 3.00
N ILE A 141 -5.23 5.31 3.34
CA ILE A 141 -4.75 6.33 2.40
C ILE A 141 -3.92 5.67 1.29
N SER A 142 -3.06 4.70 1.61
CA SER A 142 -2.31 3.90 0.64
C SER A 142 -3.25 3.23 -0.35
N THR A 143 -4.26 2.53 0.18
CA THR A 143 -5.29 1.85 -0.62
C THR A 143 -5.99 2.81 -1.58
N PHE A 144 -6.33 4.00 -1.11
CA PHE A 144 -6.97 5.01 -1.94
C PHE A 144 -6.10 5.39 -3.16
N TRP A 145 -4.81 5.67 -2.96
CA TRP A 145 -3.93 6.07 -4.07
C TRP A 145 -3.67 4.94 -5.07
N ILE A 146 -3.42 3.72 -4.59
CA ILE A 146 -3.22 2.55 -5.46
C ILE A 146 -4.48 2.30 -6.31
N LEU A 147 -5.66 2.32 -5.68
CA LEU A 147 -6.92 2.08 -6.39
C LEU A 147 -7.28 3.24 -7.32
N ALA A 148 -6.94 4.48 -6.97
CA ALA A 148 -7.11 5.62 -7.87
C ALA A 148 -6.26 5.45 -9.14
N SER A 149 -5.00 5.03 -8.99
CA SER A 149 -4.11 4.73 -10.13
C SER A 149 -4.67 3.59 -10.99
N ASN A 150 -5.11 2.49 -10.37
CA ASN A 150 -5.71 1.37 -11.10
C ASN A 150 -7.03 1.75 -11.79
N SER A 151 -7.88 2.51 -11.11
CA SER A 151 -9.15 2.99 -11.66
C SER A 151 -8.91 3.88 -12.88
N TRP A 152 -7.91 4.77 -12.82
CA TRP A 152 -7.54 5.60 -13.95
C TRP A 152 -7.05 4.75 -15.14
N MET A 153 -6.29 3.68 -14.91
CA MET A 153 -5.89 2.76 -15.99
C MET A 153 -7.07 2.05 -16.66
N GLN A 154 -8.19 1.83 -15.95
CA GLN A 154 -9.40 1.21 -16.51
C GLN A 154 -10.29 2.20 -17.24
N THR A 155 -10.45 3.41 -16.69
CA THR A 155 -11.28 4.49 -17.27
C THR A 155 -10.47 5.78 -17.34
N PRO A 156 -9.58 5.92 -18.33
CA PRO A 156 -8.67 7.05 -18.37
C PRO A 156 -9.41 8.35 -18.74
N GLN A 157 -9.28 9.37 -17.90
CA GLN A 157 -9.89 10.69 -18.07
C GLN A 157 -8.95 11.80 -17.57
N GLY A 158 -9.24 13.05 -17.91
CA GLY A 158 -8.51 14.22 -17.41
C GLY A 158 -7.07 14.32 -17.93
N PHE A 159 -6.83 13.88 -19.16
CA PHE A 159 -5.52 13.92 -19.81
C PHE A 159 -5.61 14.47 -21.24
N GLU A 160 -4.52 15.03 -21.72
CA GLU A 160 -4.28 15.34 -23.13
C GLU A 160 -3.02 14.60 -23.60
N VAL A 161 -2.98 14.21 -24.88
CA VAL A 161 -1.79 13.58 -25.46
C VAL A 161 -0.91 14.66 -26.06
N VAL A 162 0.18 15.00 -25.38
CA VAL A 162 1.17 15.98 -25.85
C VAL A 162 2.46 15.23 -26.16
N ASN A 163 2.96 15.33 -27.40
CA ASN A 163 4.16 14.62 -27.87
C ASN A 163 4.16 13.11 -27.61
N GLY A 164 2.99 12.46 -27.67
CA GLY A 164 2.85 11.04 -27.39
C GLY A 164 2.94 10.68 -25.90
N GLN A 165 2.74 11.64 -24.99
CA GLN A 165 2.67 11.39 -23.54
C GLN A 165 1.34 11.87 -22.99
N TRP A 166 0.83 11.19 -21.96
CA TRP A 166 -0.43 11.53 -21.31
C TRP A 166 -0.19 12.60 -20.25
N CYS A 167 -0.42 13.86 -20.57
CA CYS A 167 -0.26 14.96 -19.63
C CYS A 167 -1.60 15.28 -18.95
N PRO A 168 -1.62 15.62 -17.65
CA PRO A 168 -2.85 16.06 -16.99
C PRO A 168 -3.49 17.25 -17.73
N SER A 169 -4.76 17.13 -18.12
CA SER A 169 -5.49 18.24 -18.72
C SER A 169 -5.86 19.23 -17.61
N THR A 170 -5.24 20.40 -17.59
CA THR A 170 -5.74 21.52 -16.79
C THR A 170 -7.01 21.97 -17.47
N GLY A 171 -8.18 21.73 -16.86
CA GLY A 171 -9.50 22.10 -17.42
C GLY A 171 -9.76 23.61 -17.58
N LEU A 172 -8.75 24.40 -17.97
CA LEU A 172 -8.89 25.78 -18.40
C LEU A 172 -9.15 25.81 -19.90
N ARG A 173 -10.35 25.39 -20.29
CA ARG A 173 -11.06 25.90 -21.47
C ARG A 173 -12.53 26.11 -21.13
#